data_AF-A0A369T955-F1
#
_entry.id   AF-A0A369T955-F1
#
_cell.length_a   1.000
_cell.length_b   1.000
_cell.length_c   1.000
_cell.angle_alpha   90.00
_cell.angle_beta   90.00
_cell.angle_gamma   90.00
#
_symmetry.space_group_name_H-M   'P 1'
#
loop_
_entity.id
_entity.type
_entity.pdbx_description
1 polymer ?
#
loop_
_entity_poly.entity_id
_entity_poly.type
_entity_poly.pdbx_seq_one_letter_code
_entity_poly.pdbx_strand_id
1 'polypeptide(L)' 'MRLSDELVERIIELAINHLRKNSGKRVRIGDEEVDLGTLAEALSKMSRDAKRELAEEIVNAVLGQKEC' A
#
# COMPACT_ATOMS: atom_id res chain seq x y z
N MET A 1 -4.17 -13.75 6.57
CA MET A 1 -5.55 -14.08 6.11
C MET A 1 -5.55 -14.05 4.60
N ARG A 2 -6.11 -15.05 3.88
CA ARG A 2 -6.12 -15.01 2.41
C ARG A 2 -7.26 -14.12 1.92
N LEU A 3 -6.95 -13.00 1.27
CA LEU A 3 -7.96 -12.05 0.77
C LEU A 3 -8.57 -12.51 -0.56
N SER A 4 -9.81 -12.11 -0.84
CA SER A 4 -10.37 -12.28 -2.19
C SER A 4 -9.70 -11.33 -3.19
N ASP A 5 -9.69 -11.68 -4.48
CA ASP A 5 -9.12 -10.82 -5.53
C ASP A 5 -9.76 -9.43 -5.56
N GLU A 6 -11.09 -9.35 -5.45
CA GLU A 6 -11.82 -8.08 -5.42
C GLU A 6 -11.39 -7.20 -4.24
N LEU A 7 -11.21 -7.79 -3.05
CA LEU A 7 -10.76 -7.05 -1.88
C LEU A 7 -9.32 -6.56 -2.04
N VAL A 8 -8.44 -7.38 -2.60
CA VAL A 8 -7.06 -6.97 -2.92
C VAL A 8 -7.08 -5.77 -3.85
N GLU A 9 -7.82 -5.83 -4.96
CA GLU A 9 -7.90 -4.73 -5.93
C GLU A 9 -8.40 -3.44 -5.26
N ARG A 10 -9.47 -3.51 -4.48
CA ARG A 10 -10.03 -2.34 -3.78
C ARG A 10 -9.07 -1.74 -2.77
N ILE A 11 -8.35 -2.56 -1.99
CA ILE A 11 -7.37 -2.08 -1.01
C ILE A 11 -6.22 -1.34 -1.72
N ILE A 12 -5.70 -1.93 -2.79
CA ILE A 12 -4.60 -1.35 -3.56
C ILE A 12 -5.03 -0.07 -4.26
N GLU A 13 -6.23 -0.02 -4.85
CA GLU A 13 -6.77 1.21 -5.44
C GLU A 13 -6.91 2.34 -4.40
N LEU A 14 -7.42 2.02 -3.21
CA LEU A 14 -7.51 2.99 -2.12
C LEU A 14 -6.13 3.51 -1.70
N ALA A 15 -5.15 2.63 -1.56
CA ALA A 15 -3.77 2.99 -1.24
C ALA A 15 -3.16 3.90 -2.32
N ILE A 16 -3.25 3.52 -3.60
CA ILE A 16 -2.75 4.33 -4.72
C ILE A 16 -3.42 5.70 -4.75
N ASN A 17 -4.74 5.76 -4.59
CA ASN A 17 -5.49 7.01 -4.60
C ASN A 17 -5.10 7.92 -3.42
N HIS A 18 -4.89 7.34 -2.24
CA HIS A 18 -4.43 8.09 -1.07
C HIS A 18 -3.02 8.67 -1.29
N LEU A 19 -2.10 7.85 -1.81
CA LEU A 19 -0.74 8.27 -2.10
C LEU A 19 -0.70 9.38 -3.16
N ARG A 20 -1.45 9.25 -4.26
CA ARG A 20 -1.56 10.28 -5.32
C ARG A 20 -2.11 11.61 -4.81
N LYS A 21 -3.14 11.59 -3.96
CA LYS A 21 -3.72 12.79 -3.33
C LYS A 21 -2.71 13.54 -2.45
N ASN A 22 -1.66 12.85 -1.99
CA ASN A 22 -0.60 13.40 -1.17
C ASN A 22 0.72 13.51 -1.94
N SER A 23 0.70 13.48 -3.28
CA SER A 23 1.87 13.76 -4.11
C SER A 23 2.51 15.11 -3.74
N GLY A 24 3.84 15.17 -3.79
CA GLY A 24 4.62 16.30 -3.29
C GLY A 24 4.97 16.21 -1.80
N LYS A 25 4.27 15.38 -1.01
CA LYS A 25 4.72 15.03 0.34
C LYS A 25 5.75 13.91 0.25
N ARG A 26 6.82 14.05 1.04
CA ARG A 26 7.90 13.08 1.11
C ARG A 26 7.83 12.35 2.44
N VAL A 27 8.13 11.07 2.41
CA VAL A 27 8.27 10.22 3.60
C VAL A 27 9.67 9.63 3.62
N ARG A 28 10.24 9.51 4.82
CA ARG A 28 11.54 8.90 5.01
C ARG A 28 11.37 7.38 5.18
N ILE A 29 12.01 6.62 4.30
CA ILE A 29 12.07 5.15 4.33
C ILE A 29 13.54 4.78 4.43
N GLY A 30 13.98 4.31 5.60
CA GLY A 30 15.41 4.14 5.90
C GLY A 30 16.14 5.49 5.82
N ASP A 31 17.18 5.54 4.98
CA ASP A 31 17.97 6.75 4.72
C ASP A 31 17.45 7.58 3.53
N GLU A 32 16.40 7.13 2.85
CA GLU A 32 15.87 7.77 1.62
C GLU A 32 14.60 8.58 1.88
N GLU A 33 14.46 9.72 1.18
CA GLU A 33 13.22 10.51 1.16
C GLU A 33 12.46 10.29 -0.16
N VAL A 34 11.38 9.52 -0.06
CA VAL A 34 10.56 9.11 -1.21
C VAL A 34 9.31 9.97 -1.30
N ASP A 35 9.01 10.48 -2.50
CA ASP A 35 7.75 11.16 -2.78
C ASP A 35 6.58 10.16 -2.79
N LEU A 36 5.47 10.51 -2.15
CA LEU A 36 4.30 9.64 -2.09
C LEU A 36 3.68 9.39 -3.47
N GLY A 37 3.79 10.30 -4.43
CA GLY A 37 3.41 10.09 -5.82
C GLY A 37 4.26 9.02 -6.50
N THR A 38 5.57 9.04 -6.28
CA THR A 38 6.49 7.99 -6.76
C THR A 38 6.14 6.62 -6.18
N LEU A 39 5.80 6.54 -4.89
CA LEU A 39 5.30 5.29 -4.28
C LEU A 39 3.99 4.82 -4.92
N ALA A 40 3.06 5.74 -5.23
CA ALA A 40 1.82 5.40 -5.90
C ALA A 40 2.06 4.82 -7.32
N GLU A 41 3.00 5.40 -8.06
CA GLU A 41 3.40 4.89 -9.37
C GLU A 41 4.04 3.51 -9.28
N ALA A 42 4.98 3.32 -8.35
CA ALA A 42 5.62 2.03 -8.12
C ALA A 42 4.56 0.96 -7.81
N LEU A 43 3.66 1.25 -6.87
CA LEU A 43 2.56 0.35 -6.49
C LEU A 43 1.63 0.02 -7.67
N SER A 44 1.34 0.99 -8.54
CA SER A 44 0.50 0.76 -9.72
C SER A 44 1.12 -0.24 -10.71
N LYS A 45 2.46 -0.26 -10.82
CA LYS A 45 3.24 -1.09 -11.74
C LYS A 45 3.58 -2.48 -11.19
N MET A 46 3.32 -2.74 -9.90
CA MET A 46 3.56 -4.05 -9.29
C MET A 46 2.71 -5.16 -9.91
N SER A 47 3.25 -6.39 -9.88
CA SER A 47 2.51 -7.59 -10.26
C SER A 47 1.31 -7.83 -9.36
N ARG A 48 0.35 -8.62 -9.84
CA ARG A 48 -0.85 -8.96 -9.08
C ARG A 48 -0.53 -9.74 -7.81
N ASP A 49 0.43 -10.64 -7.85
CA ASP A 49 0.88 -11.40 -6.68
C ASP A 49 1.50 -10.48 -5.61
N ALA A 50 2.36 -9.54 -6.03
CA ALA A 50 2.96 -8.59 -5.10
C ALA A 50 1.93 -7.62 -4.51
N LYS A 51 0.92 -7.20 -5.30
CA LYS A 51 -0.22 -6.43 -4.81
C LYS A 51 -1.04 -7.18 -3.76
N ARG A 52 -1.23 -8.49 -3.97
CA ARG A 52 -1.91 -9.37 -3.00
C ARG A 52 -1.12 -9.50 -1.71
N GLU A 53 0.17 -9.79 -1.78
CA GLU A 53 1.05 -9.89 -0.61
C GLU A 53 1.01 -8.61 0.22
N LEU A 54 1.20 -7.46 -0.43
CA LEU A 54 1.13 -6.15 0.24
C LEU A 54 -0.25 -5.88 0.86
N ALA A 55 -1.36 -6.20 0.17
CA ALA A 55 -2.70 -6.01 0.72
C ALA A 55 -2.93 -6.89 1.96
N GLU A 56 -2.44 -8.13 1.95
CA GLU A 56 -2.51 -9.02 3.10
C GLU A 56 -1.66 -8.51 4.26
N GLU A 57 -0.45 -7.99 4.02
CA GLU A 57 0.38 -7.35 5.03
C GLU A 57 -0.28 -6.11 5.64
N ILE A 58 -0.85 -5.22 4.83
CA ILE A 58 -1.58 -4.03 5.30
C ILE A 58 -2.74 -4.44 6.20
N VAL A 59 -3.54 -5.41 5.78
CA VAL A 59 -4.68 -5.90 6.58
C VAL A 59 -4.19 -6.54 7.88
N ASN A 60 -3.13 -7.36 7.83
CA ASN A 60 -2.56 -7.97 9.03
C ASN A 60 -1.99 -6.91 9.99
N ALA A 61 -1.35 -5.86 9.48
CA ALA A 61 -0.81 -4.77 10.30
C ALA A 61 -1.94 -3.97 10.99
N VAL A 62 -3.02 -3.67 10.28
CA VAL A 62 -4.17 -2.94 10.83
C VAL A 62 -4.96 -3.79 11.83
N LEU A 63 -5.19 -5.07 11.52
CA LEU A 63 -5.96 -5.97 12.38
C LEU A 63 -5.13 -6.53 13.54
N GLY A 64 -3.82 -6.67 13.37
CA GLY A 64 -2.88 -7.13 14.40
C GLY A 64 -2.55 -6.08 15.46
N GLN A 65 -2.88 -4.80 15.23
CA GLN A 65 -2.76 -3.73 16.24
C GLN A 65 -3.86 -3.76 17.31
N LYS A 66 -4.75 -4.76 17.33
CA LYS A 66 -5.78 -4.91 18.38
C LYS A 66 -5.30 -5.56 19.69
N GLU A 67 -4.01 -5.83 19.83
CA GLU A 67 -3.40 -6.29 21.10
C GLU A 67 -2.38 -5.26 21.62
N CYS A 68 -2.87 -4.18 22.24
CA CYS A 68 -2.13 -3.30 23.15
C CYS A 68 -3.08 -2.73 24.20
#